data_AF-A0A2I0CW69-F1
#
_entry.id   AF-A0A2I0CW69-F1
#
_cell.length_a   1.000
_cell.length_b   1.000
_cell.length_c   1.000
_cell.angle_alpha   90.00
_cell.angle_beta   90.00
_cell.angle_gamma   90.00
#
_symmetry.space_group_name_H-M   'P 1'
#
loop_
_entity.id
_entity.type
_entity.pdbx_description
1 polymer ?
#
loop_
_entity_poly.entity_id
_entity_poly.type
_entity_poly.pdbx_seq_one_letter_code
_entity_poly.pdbx_strand_id
1 'polypeptide(L)'
;LYGDKGTAWWIAGFTLLHIIAAGLFLTRLGMIAAAGFLAGFVLLAIANFLVLRKPDPETALRALPLFHVTMIVYTAAIIAGVVLGM
;
A
#
# COMPACT_ATOMS: atom_id res chain seq x y z
N LEU A 1 12.02 17.93 5.29
CA LEU A 1 13.29 17.30 4.83
C LEU A 1 13.17 17.03 3.34
N TYR A 2 14.15 17.43 2.52
CA TYR A 2 14.20 17.24 1.05
C TYR A 2 13.20 18.03 0.17
N GLY A 3 12.37 18.90 0.74
CA GLY A 3 11.31 19.61 0.01
C GLY A 3 10.18 18.68 -0.46
N ASP A 4 9.16 19.25 -1.09
CA ASP A 4 7.93 18.49 -1.42
C ASP A 4 8.20 17.36 -2.43
N LYS A 5 8.99 17.66 -3.48
CA LYS A 5 9.40 16.66 -4.49
C LYS A 5 10.24 15.54 -3.89
N GLY A 6 11.20 15.88 -3.03
CA GLY A 6 12.04 14.87 -2.37
C GLY A 6 11.22 13.98 -1.44
N THR A 7 10.25 14.56 -0.73
CA THR A 7 9.32 13.83 0.13
C THR A 7 8.46 12.86 -0.68
N ALA A 8 7.92 13.30 -1.83
CA ALA A 8 7.14 12.45 -2.73
C ALA A 8 7.94 11.23 -3.24
N TRP A 9 9.20 11.42 -3.62
CA TRP A 9 10.09 10.32 -4.01
C TRP A 9 10.42 9.38 -2.86
N TRP A 10 10.59 9.89 -1.65
CA TRP A 10 10.76 9.04 -0.47
C TRP A 10 9.52 8.18 -0.19
N ILE A 11 8.32 8.74 -0.31
CA ILE A 11 7.06 7.98 -0.17
C ILE A 11 7.01 6.83 -1.19
N ALA A 12 7.37 7.11 -2.44
CA ALA A 12 7.45 6.08 -3.49
C ALA A 12 8.50 5.02 -3.21
N GLY A 13 9.69 5.43 -2.78
CA GLY A 13 10.78 4.51 -2.40
C GLY A 13 10.39 3.57 -1.25
N PHE A 14 9.77 4.10 -0.20
CA PHE A 14 9.28 3.28 0.91
C PHE A 14 8.10 2.39 0.50
N THR A 15 7.24 2.85 -0.41
CA THR A 15 6.18 1.99 -0.98
C THR A 15 6.78 0.81 -1.74
N LEU A 16 7.82 1.04 -2.55
CA LEU A 16 8.52 -0.02 -3.26
C LEU A 16 9.15 -1.02 -2.29
N LEU A 17 9.85 -0.53 -1.25
CA LEU A 17 10.42 -1.39 -0.21
C LEU A 17 9.34 -2.22 0.48
N HIS A 18 8.19 -1.62 0.77
CA HIS A 18 7.04 -2.31 1.35
C HIS A 18 6.53 -3.43 0.42
N ILE A 19 6.36 -3.18 -0.88
CA ILE A 19 5.90 -4.20 -1.84
C ILE A 19 6.88 -5.37 -1.92
N ILE A 20 8.19 -5.08 -1.95
CA ILE A 20 9.23 -6.12 -1.96
C ILE A 20 9.13 -6.98 -0.69
N ALA A 21 9.06 -6.34 0.48
CA ALA A 21 8.93 -7.05 1.75
C ALA A 21 7.63 -7.87 1.80
N ALA A 22 6.50 -7.29 1.41
CA ALA A 22 5.22 -7.97 1.35
C ALA A 22 5.25 -9.19 0.42
N GLY A 23 5.96 -9.11 -0.72
CA GLY A 23 6.19 -10.24 -1.61
C GLY A 23 6.84 -11.45 -0.93
N LEU A 24 7.79 -11.21 -0.02
CA LEU A 24 8.43 -12.29 0.76
C LEU A 24 7.45 -12.94 1.76
N PHE A 25 6.53 -12.17 2.33
CA PHE A 25 5.54 -12.70 3.28
C PHE A 25 4.36 -13.37 2.58
N LEU A 26 4.00 -12.93 1.38
CA LEU A 26 2.89 -13.48 0.61
C LEU A 26 3.03 -14.97 0.32
N THR A 27 4.26 -15.50 0.23
CA THR A 27 4.50 -16.94 0.04
C THR A 27 4.09 -17.78 1.24
N ARG A 28 3.77 -17.16 2.38
CA ARG A 28 3.33 -17.82 3.62
C ARG A 28 1.84 -17.62 3.89
N LEU A 29 1.14 -16.87 3.05
CA LEU A 29 -0.27 -16.53 3.23
C LEU A 29 -1.14 -17.32 2.24
N GLY A 30 -2.39 -17.58 2.64
CA GLY A 30 -3.39 -18.23 1.80
C GLY A 30 -3.83 -17.38 0.61
N MET A 31 -4.55 -17.99 -0.33
CA MET A 31 -4.95 -17.33 -1.59
C MET A 31 -5.81 -16.08 -1.36
N ILE A 32 -6.67 -16.10 -0.34
CA ILE A 32 -7.53 -14.96 0.02
C ILE A 32 -6.69 -13.75 0.45
N ALA A 33 -5.72 -14.00 1.34
CA ALA A 33 -4.80 -12.96 1.77
C ALA A 33 -3.99 -12.42 0.59
N ALA A 34 -3.52 -13.29 -0.31
CA ALA A 34 -2.80 -12.85 -1.51
C ALA A 34 -3.64 -11.94 -2.42
N ALA A 35 -4.92 -12.28 -2.64
CA ALA A 35 -5.84 -11.42 -3.40
C ALA A 35 -6.05 -10.05 -2.73
N GLY A 36 -6.20 -10.03 -1.40
CA GLY A 36 -6.30 -8.78 -0.65
C GLY A 36 -5.04 -7.90 -0.75
N PHE A 37 -3.86 -8.52 -0.73
CA PHE A 37 -2.61 -7.79 -0.94
C PHE A 37 -2.49 -7.19 -2.34
N LEU A 38 -2.88 -7.94 -3.38
CA LEU A 38 -2.92 -7.42 -4.75
C LEU A 38 -3.87 -6.22 -4.87
N ALA A 39 -5.05 -6.27 -4.25
CA ALA A 39 -5.97 -5.13 -4.22
C ALA A 39 -5.35 -3.92 -3.51
N GLY A 40 -4.66 -4.12 -2.39
CA GLY A 40 -3.96 -3.04 -1.70
C GLY A 40 -2.76 -2.48 -2.49
N PHE A 41 -2.02 -3.29 -3.24
CA PHE A 41 -0.97 -2.79 -4.14
C PHE A 41 -1.52 -1.85 -5.21
N VAL A 42 -2.72 -2.11 -5.73
CA VAL A 42 -3.41 -1.18 -6.64
C VAL A 42 -3.73 0.13 -5.93
N LEU A 43 -4.24 0.10 -4.70
CA LEU A 43 -4.50 1.31 -3.91
C LEU A 43 -3.23 2.12 -3.64
N LEU A 44 -2.13 1.45 -3.27
CA LEU A 44 -0.83 2.08 -3.07
C LEU A 44 -0.28 2.69 -4.35
N ALA A 45 -0.43 2.01 -5.50
CA ALA A 45 -0.02 2.53 -6.79
C ALA A 45 -0.79 3.81 -7.15
N ILE A 46 -2.11 3.84 -6.93
CA ILE A 46 -2.94 5.03 -7.12
C ILE A 46 -2.48 6.15 -6.19
N ALA A 47 -2.28 5.86 -4.90
CA ALA A 47 -1.85 6.85 -3.92
C ALA A 47 -0.50 7.47 -4.27
N ASN A 48 0.48 6.65 -4.67
CA ASN A 48 1.79 7.12 -5.10
C ASN A 48 1.73 7.89 -6.41
N PHE A 49 0.90 7.47 -7.37
CA PHE A 49 0.68 8.23 -8.59
C PHE A 49 0.16 9.64 -8.31
N LEU A 50 -0.82 9.79 -7.42
CA LEU A 50 -1.34 11.10 -7.02
C LEU A 50 -0.24 11.97 -6.39
N VAL A 51 0.52 11.42 -5.45
CA VAL A 51 1.61 12.11 -4.74
C VAL A 51 2.75 12.53 -5.68
N LEU A 52 3.16 11.66 -6.60
CA LEU A 52 4.23 11.96 -7.56
C LEU A 52 3.79 12.96 -8.64
N ARG A 53 2.53 12.88 -9.08
CA ARG A 53 1.97 13.76 -10.11
C ARG A 53 1.87 15.20 -9.63
N LYS A 54 1.45 15.41 -8.38
CA LYS A 54 1.37 16.74 -7.77
C LYS A 54 1.99 16.68 -6.36
N PRO A 55 3.32 16.84 -6.27
CA PRO A 55 4.05 16.71 -5.01
C PRO A 55 3.86 17.98 -4.19
N ASP A 56 2.72 18.07 -3.52
CA ASP A 56 2.36 19.12 -2.58
C ASP A 56 1.64 18.52 -1.34
N PRO A 57 1.67 19.20 -0.18
CA PRO A 57 1.09 18.67 1.05
C PRO A 57 -0.42 18.38 0.99
N GLU A 58 -1.20 19.19 0.27
CA GLU A 58 -2.65 19.01 0.16
C GLU A 58 -2.99 17.72 -0.59
N THR A 59 -2.29 17.47 -1.70
CA THR A 59 -2.44 16.23 -2.48
C THR A 59 -2.00 15.01 -1.66
N ALA A 60 -0.89 15.11 -0.93
CA ALA A 60 -0.42 14.02 -0.08
C ALA A 60 -1.42 13.67 1.04
N LEU A 61 -1.99 14.69 1.71
CA LEU A 61 -3.02 14.49 2.72
C LEU A 61 -4.30 13.88 2.15
N ARG A 62 -4.69 14.23 0.92
CA ARG A 62 -5.84 13.61 0.23
C ARG A 62 -5.58 12.17 -0.21
N ALA A 63 -4.33 11.81 -0.49
CA ALA A 63 -3.94 10.43 -0.80
C ALA A 63 -3.79 9.56 0.46
N LEU A 64 -3.58 10.18 1.64
CA LEU A 64 -3.36 9.49 2.91
C LEU A 64 -4.42 8.42 3.24
N PRO A 65 -5.74 8.62 3.01
CA PRO A 65 -6.74 7.59 3.23
C PRO A 65 -6.50 6.32 2.41
N LEU A 66 -5.97 6.41 1.19
CA LEU A 66 -5.69 5.22 0.36
C LEU A 66 -4.62 4.32 0.99
N PHE A 67 -3.58 4.92 1.59
CA PHE A 67 -2.57 4.18 2.35
C PHE A 67 -3.19 3.48 3.57
N HIS A 68 -4.14 4.11 4.26
CA HIS A 68 -4.78 3.52 5.43
C HIS A 68 -5.80 2.44 5.06
N VAL A 69 -6.61 2.67 4.02
CA VAL A 69 -7.56 1.68 3.49
C VAL A 69 -6.81 0.43 3.01
N THR A 70 -5.61 0.58 2.43
CA THR A 70 -4.74 -0.55 2.10
C THR A 70 -4.50 -1.44 3.33
N MET A 71 -4.15 -0.85 4.47
CA MET A 71 -3.91 -1.60 5.71
C MET A 71 -5.16 -2.32 6.22
N ILE A 72 -6.34 -1.68 6.08
CA ILE A 72 -7.63 -2.29 6.41
C ILE A 72 -7.90 -3.49 5.50
N VAL A 73 -7.68 -3.35 4.18
CA VAL A 73 -7.86 -4.43 3.19
C VAL A 73 -6.94 -5.61 3.50
N TYR A 74 -5.66 -5.37 3.78
CA TYR A 74 -4.73 -6.42 4.17
C TYR A 74 -5.19 -7.16 5.42
N THR A 75 -5.58 -6.41 6.45
CA THR A 75 -6.03 -6.96 7.73
C THR A 75 -7.29 -7.81 7.56
N ALA A 76 -8.29 -7.29 6.84
CA ALA A 76 -9.52 -8.02 6.55
C ALA A 76 -9.26 -9.29 5.74
N ALA A 77 -8.37 -9.24 4.74
CA ALA A 77 -8.03 -10.40 3.92
C ALA A 77 -7.27 -11.49 4.70
N ILE A 78 -6.37 -11.11 5.60
CA ILE A 78 -5.69 -12.06 6.50
C ILE A 78 -6.70 -12.73 7.42
N ILE A 79 -7.58 -11.95 8.07
CA ILE A 79 -8.62 -12.49 8.94
C ILE A 79 -9.54 -13.44 8.16
N ALA A 80 -9.99 -13.02 6.96
CA ALA A 80 -10.86 -13.83 6.12
C ALA A 80 -10.20 -15.15 5.69
N GLY A 81 -8.92 -15.13 5.31
CA GLY A 81 -8.16 -16.35 4.98
C GLY A 81 -8.15 -17.34 6.15
N VAL A 82 -7.83 -16.86 7.36
CA VAL A 82 -7.83 -17.70 8.56
C VAL A 82 -9.21 -18.25 8.90
N VAL A 83 -10.26 -17.42 8.86
CA VAL A 83 -11.63 -17.82 9.23
C VAL A 83 -12.24 -18.80 8.21
N LEU A 84 -11.91 -18.65 6.93
CA LEU A 84 -12.44 -19.50 5.85
C LEU A 84 -11.61 -20.78 5.63
N GLY A 85 -10.49 -20.95 6.36
CA GLY A 85 -9.63 -22.14 6.27
C GLY A 85 -8.87 -22.24 4.94
N MET A 86 -8.57 -21.10 4.30
CA MET A 86 -7.98 -20.99 2.97
C MET A 86 -6.68 -20.18 2.93
#